data_AF-A0A847HEP7-F1
#
_entry.id   AF-A0A847HEP7-F1
#
_cell.length_a   1.000
_cell.length_b   1.000
_cell.length_c   1.000
_cell.angle_alpha   90.00
_cell.angle_beta   90.00
_cell.angle_gamma   90.00
#
_symmetry.space_group_name_H-M   'P 1'
#
loop_
_entity.id
_entity.type
_entity.pdbx_description
1 polymer ?
#
loop_
_entity_poly.entity_id
_entity_poly.type
_entity_poly.pdbx_seq_one_letter_code
_entity_poly.pdbx_strand_id
1 'polypeptide(L)'
;MNNPVAFHVDEDFGTTEAAVTIDNGDFGTRTIRFETGQLARQAGGSVTTFLDDDNMLLATVTASNQPREGLDFFPLTVDVEERMYAAGRIPGSFFRREGRPSTDAILACRLIDRPLRPTFVKGLRNEVQVVITVLSQNPEDYYDVVAINGASAATQLSGLPVSGAVGGVRMALVADDKHPKGQWVAFPTHEQRDKSVFEMVVAGRIVDRKKGRNKGEDVAIMMVEAAAGENTLERIKDGSPAPTESTVSEGLEAAKPFIALLCKAQAGLAERAAKERREFPLFPAYSDEVYSAVEKKAGRKLADLMSVKGKQEREDATNDYMVEIEQSLLGTFNTDDASKQIRVAFNALMKQIVRTKILTEGFRIDGRGVADIRDLGVEVELIPRAHGSSLFERGETQILGVTTLDMLKMEQQIDSLSPETSKRYIHHYNFPPYSTGETGRVGSPKRREIGHGALAERALLPVIPSREDFPYAIRQVSEALGSNGSTSMGSVCAATLSMYNAGVPLRAPVAGIAMGLVSDEVDGETKYVALTDILGAEDAFGDMDFKVAGTSQFITALQLDTKLDGIPSQVLTDALEQAKEARTEILKTMAEVIDSPDEMSALAPKITSVKIPVSKIGELIG
;
A
#
# COMPACT_ATOMS: atom_id res chain seq x y z
N MET A 1 27.05 -12.90 2.31
CA MET A 1 26.53 -13.26 3.64
C MET A 1 25.84 -14.61 3.53
N ASN A 2 26.34 -15.63 4.21
CA ASN A 2 25.69 -16.93 4.31
C ASN A 2 24.95 -16.89 5.65
N ASN A 3 23.70 -16.43 5.68
CA ASN A 3 22.91 -16.38 6.90
C ASN A 3 22.20 -17.72 7.04
N PRO A 4 22.67 -18.65 7.90
CA PRO A 4 22.02 -19.93 8.05
C PRO A 4 20.66 -19.73 8.75
N VAL A 5 19.63 -20.41 8.25
CA VAL A 5 18.40 -20.60 9.01
C VAL A 5 18.65 -21.74 9.99
N ALA A 6 18.41 -21.49 11.28
CA ALA A 6 18.48 -22.50 12.32
C ALA A 6 17.10 -23.10 12.57
N PHE A 7 17.02 -24.40 12.75
CA PHE A 7 15.78 -25.10 13.10
C PHE A 7 15.97 -25.88 14.39
N HIS A 8 14.98 -25.84 15.27
CA HIS A 8 14.97 -26.60 16.51
C HIS A 8 13.61 -27.28 16.68
N VAL A 9 13.62 -28.54 17.11
CA VAL A 9 12.40 -29.30 17.43
C VAL A 9 12.57 -29.77 18.86
N ASP A 10 11.66 -29.34 19.73
CA ASP A 10 11.59 -29.81 21.10
C ASP A 10 10.43 -30.80 21.20
N GLU A 11 10.75 -32.08 21.23
CA GLU A 11 9.77 -33.17 21.30
C GLU A 11 9.06 -33.24 22.66
N ASP A 12 9.72 -32.79 23.73
CA ASP A 12 9.17 -32.84 25.09
C ASP A 12 8.05 -31.81 25.26
N PHE A 13 8.22 -30.63 24.67
CA PHE A 13 7.21 -29.56 24.69
C PHE A 13 6.32 -29.53 23.45
N GLY A 14 6.64 -30.34 22.44
CA GLY A 14 5.93 -30.40 21.16
C GLY A 14 6.02 -29.08 20.41
N THR A 15 7.20 -28.45 20.43
CA THR A 15 7.43 -27.15 19.76
C THR A 15 8.40 -27.29 18.60
N THR A 16 8.25 -26.43 17.61
CA THR A 16 9.15 -26.36 16.47
C THR A 16 9.47 -24.91 16.19
N GLU A 17 10.74 -24.64 15.98
CA GLU A 17 11.28 -23.31 15.79
C GLU A 17 12.08 -23.19 14.49
N ALA A 18 12.04 -21.99 13.92
CA ALA A 18 12.93 -21.54 12.87
C ALA A 18 13.46 -20.16 13.24
N ALA A 19 14.76 -19.98 13.32
CA ALA A 19 15.39 -18.70 13.64
C ALA A 19 16.28 -18.24 12.49
N VAL A 20 16.30 -16.93 12.27
CA VAL A 20 17.06 -16.35 11.18
C VAL A 20 17.73 -15.03 11.58
N THR A 21 19.04 -14.96 11.34
CA THR A 21 19.85 -13.79 11.66
C THR A 21 19.94 -12.87 10.44
N ILE A 22 19.57 -11.62 10.65
CA ILE A 22 19.68 -10.50 9.72
C ILE A 22 20.97 -9.76 10.05
N ASP A 23 21.88 -9.67 9.08
CA ASP A 23 23.16 -9.00 9.23
C ASP A 23 23.10 -7.62 8.56
N ASN A 24 23.21 -6.56 9.36
CA ASN A 24 23.27 -5.18 8.89
C ASN A 24 24.69 -4.60 8.97
N GLY A 25 25.72 -5.44 9.09
CA GLY A 25 27.12 -5.01 9.22
C GLY A 25 27.33 -4.19 10.49
N ASP A 26 27.90 -2.99 10.35
CA ASP A 26 28.23 -2.10 11.48
C ASP A 26 26.99 -1.57 12.22
N PHE A 27 25.79 -1.72 11.66
CA PHE A 27 24.50 -1.43 12.32
C PHE A 27 24.00 -2.59 13.20
N GLY A 28 24.78 -3.66 13.31
CA GLY A 28 24.50 -4.82 14.16
C GLY A 28 23.68 -5.91 13.46
N THR A 29 23.24 -6.87 14.26
CA THR A 29 22.46 -8.02 13.80
C THR A 29 21.09 -8.02 14.46
N ARG A 30 20.05 -8.44 13.74
CA ARG A 30 18.71 -8.70 14.27
C ARG A 30 18.38 -10.18 14.08
N THR A 31 17.51 -10.76 14.90
CA THR A 31 17.05 -12.14 14.77
C THR A 31 15.54 -12.21 14.72
N ILE A 32 15.00 -12.85 13.69
CA ILE A 32 13.58 -13.22 13.62
C ILE A 32 13.46 -14.70 13.98
N ARG A 33 12.68 -15.02 15.02
CA ARG A 33 12.40 -16.40 15.42
C ARG A 33 10.91 -16.69 15.27
N PHE A 34 10.61 -17.81 14.64
CA PHE A 34 9.26 -18.36 14.51
C PHE A 34 9.17 -19.59 15.39
N GLU A 35 8.09 -19.71 16.15
CA GLU A 35 7.80 -20.85 17.02
C GLU A 35 6.36 -21.30 16.80
N THR A 36 6.14 -22.60 16.71
CA THR A 36 4.81 -23.21 16.64
C THR A 36 4.70 -24.41 17.58
N GLY A 37 3.47 -24.83 17.88
CA GLY A 37 3.16 -25.98 18.72
C GLY A 37 2.83 -25.63 20.17
N GLN A 38 3.29 -24.50 20.71
CA GLN A 38 2.96 -24.09 22.08
C GLN A 38 1.58 -23.43 22.20
N LEU A 39 1.35 -22.33 21.46
CA LEU A 39 0.19 -21.46 21.63
C LEU A 39 -0.90 -21.68 20.56
N ALA A 40 -2.15 -21.41 20.95
CA ALA A 40 -3.34 -21.43 20.09
C ALA A 40 -3.50 -22.69 19.19
N ARG A 41 -3.24 -23.87 19.77
CA ARG A 41 -3.26 -25.18 19.10
C ARG A 41 -4.56 -25.55 18.36
N GLN A 42 -5.66 -24.87 18.68
CA GLN A 42 -6.96 -25.08 18.04
C GLN A 42 -7.12 -24.35 16.71
N ALA A 43 -6.27 -23.35 16.42
CA ALA A 43 -6.30 -22.65 15.14
C ALA A 43 -5.93 -23.58 13.98
N GLY A 44 -6.32 -23.21 12.75
CA GLY A 44 -5.87 -23.86 11.54
C GLY A 44 -4.35 -23.87 11.49
N GLY A 45 -3.73 -22.69 11.62
CA GLY A 45 -2.29 -22.54 11.87
C GLY A 45 -2.04 -21.49 12.95
N SER A 46 -0.92 -21.63 13.67
CA SER A 46 -0.53 -20.74 14.76
C SER A 46 0.99 -20.60 14.80
N VAL A 47 1.50 -19.38 14.86
CA VAL A 47 2.93 -19.08 14.97
C VAL A 47 3.12 -17.91 15.93
N THR A 48 3.97 -18.11 16.93
CA THR A 48 4.55 -17.03 17.73
C THR A 48 5.80 -16.53 17.01
N THR A 49 5.87 -15.24 16.72
CA THR A 49 7.01 -14.61 16.03
C THR A 49 7.68 -13.62 16.95
N PHE A 50 9.01 -13.70 17.00
CA PHE A 50 9.85 -12.86 17.83
C PHE A 50 10.80 -12.02 16.97
N LEU A 51 11.09 -10.82 17.45
CA LEU A 51 12.23 -10.01 17.01
C LEU A 51 13.14 -9.82 18.23
N ASP A 52 14.35 -10.37 18.14
CA ASP A 52 15.39 -10.41 19.17
C ASP A 52 14.93 -10.95 20.53
N ASP A 53 13.95 -11.86 20.52
CA ASP A 53 13.35 -12.46 21.72
C ASP A 53 12.72 -11.46 22.71
N ASP A 54 12.56 -10.19 22.31
CA ASP A 54 11.97 -9.12 23.12
C ASP A 54 10.57 -8.75 22.64
N ASN A 55 10.43 -8.53 21.32
CA ASN A 55 9.13 -8.39 20.70
C ASN A 55 8.52 -9.78 20.50
N MET A 56 7.22 -9.93 20.80
CA MET A 56 6.49 -11.20 20.67
C MET A 56 5.12 -10.93 20.08
N LEU A 57 4.82 -11.57 18.95
CA LEU A 57 3.52 -11.51 18.29
C LEU A 57 2.96 -12.93 18.12
N LEU A 58 1.67 -13.12 18.39
CA LEU A 58 0.98 -14.37 18.09
C LEU A 58 0.11 -14.20 16.85
N ALA A 59 0.43 -14.91 15.78
CA ALA A 59 -0.37 -14.97 14.56
C ALA A 59 -1.16 -16.29 14.51
N THR A 60 -2.46 -16.20 14.24
CA THR A 60 -3.36 -17.35 14.09
C THR A 60 -4.15 -17.26 12.80
N VAL A 61 -4.39 -18.42 12.17
CA VAL A 61 -5.16 -18.53 10.94
C VAL A 61 -6.26 -19.56 11.12
N THR A 62 -7.48 -19.17 10.78
CA THR A 62 -8.65 -20.05 10.80
C THR A 62 -9.39 -19.96 9.48
N ALA A 63 -10.08 -21.04 9.12
CA ALA A 63 -10.90 -21.10 7.93
C ALA A 63 -12.25 -21.74 8.28
N SER A 64 -13.34 -21.17 7.76
CA SER A 64 -14.68 -21.75 7.91
C SER A 64 -14.74 -23.15 7.27
N ASN A 65 -15.53 -24.05 7.85
CA ASN A 65 -15.72 -25.38 7.28
C ASN A 65 -16.52 -25.36 5.98
N GLN A 66 -17.49 -24.45 5.88
CA GLN A 66 -18.34 -24.27 4.71
C GLN A 66 -17.95 -23.00 3.95
N PRO A 67 -18.01 -23.00 2.61
CA PRO A 67 -17.83 -21.78 1.81
C PRO A 67 -18.96 -20.79 2.09
N ARG A 68 -18.66 -19.51 1.92
CA ARG A 68 -19.65 -18.45 2.11
C ARG A 68 -20.42 -18.23 0.81
N GLU A 69 -21.71 -18.56 0.83
CA GLU A 69 -22.60 -18.40 -0.32
C GLU A 69 -22.84 -16.92 -0.66
N GLY A 70 -23.10 -16.64 -1.94
CA GLY A 70 -23.44 -15.31 -2.41
C GLY A 70 -22.26 -14.33 -2.54
N LEU A 71 -21.02 -14.73 -2.23
CA LEU A 71 -19.84 -13.89 -2.44
C LEU A 71 -19.20 -14.12 -3.81
N ASP A 72 -18.87 -13.02 -4.48
CA ASP A 72 -18.14 -12.98 -5.74
C ASP A 72 -16.62 -12.79 -5.54
N PHE A 73 -16.17 -12.44 -4.34
CA PHE A 73 -14.75 -12.30 -3.95
C PHE A 73 -14.30 -13.32 -2.91
N PHE A 74 -12.99 -13.41 -2.68
CA PHE A 74 -12.39 -14.23 -1.63
C PHE A 74 -12.46 -13.53 -0.25
N PRO A 75 -13.22 -14.07 0.73
CA PRO A 75 -13.41 -13.44 2.04
C PRO A 75 -12.22 -13.68 3.00
N LEU A 76 -11.11 -13.00 2.73
CA LEU A 76 -9.99 -12.86 3.66
C LEU A 76 -10.18 -11.64 4.56
N THR A 77 -10.07 -11.86 5.86
CA THR A 77 -10.04 -10.83 6.90
C THR A 77 -8.73 -10.93 7.67
N VAL A 78 -8.02 -9.81 7.80
CA VAL A 78 -6.81 -9.69 8.64
C VAL A 78 -7.09 -8.72 9.77
N ASP A 79 -6.79 -9.10 11.01
CA ASP A 79 -6.95 -8.25 12.18
C ASP A 79 -5.64 -8.19 12.96
N VAL A 80 -5.27 -6.99 13.39
CA VAL A 80 -4.11 -6.72 14.25
C VAL A 80 -4.63 -6.14 15.56
N GLU A 81 -4.36 -6.87 16.63
CA GLU A 81 -4.79 -6.58 17.98
C GLU A 81 -3.59 -6.07 18.79
N GLU A 82 -3.50 -4.75 18.93
CA GLU A 82 -2.58 -4.12 19.86
C GLU A 82 -3.06 -4.38 21.29
N ARG A 83 -2.14 -4.76 22.16
CA ARG A 83 -2.39 -4.93 23.59
C ARG A 83 -1.47 -4.01 24.35
N MET A 84 -2.01 -3.09 25.13
CA MET A 84 -1.20 -2.07 25.82
C MET A 84 -0.26 -2.67 26.86
N TYR A 85 -0.58 -3.87 27.37
CA TYR A 85 0.32 -4.64 28.20
C TYR A 85 1.63 -5.02 27.48
N ALA A 86 1.66 -5.06 26.14
CA ALA A 86 2.87 -5.32 25.37
C ALA A 86 3.94 -4.23 25.59
N ALA A 87 3.51 -3.02 25.96
CA ALA A 87 4.38 -1.93 26.38
C ALA A 87 4.33 -1.69 27.90
N GLY A 88 3.77 -2.62 28.69
CA GLY A 88 3.62 -2.48 30.14
C GLY A 88 2.67 -1.35 30.59
N ARG A 89 1.73 -0.93 29.73
CA ARG A 89 0.83 0.21 29.98
C ARG A 89 -0.63 -0.24 30.17
N ILE A 90 -1.36 0.47 31.03
CA ILE A 90 -2.83 0.40 31.08
C ILE A 90 -3.39 1.37 30.03
N PRO A 91 -4.37 0.97 29.19
CA PRO A 91 -4.96 1.85 28.17
C PRO A 91 -5.45 3.18 28.76
N GLY A 92 -5.15 4.31 28.10
CA GLY A 92 -5.58 5.65 28.50
C GLY A 92 -7.08 5.92 28.32
N SER A 93 -7.76 5.07 27.53
CA SER A 93 -9.20 5.13 27.29
C SER A 93 -10.03 5.18 28.59
N PHE A 94 -11.22 5.78 28.53
CA PHE A 94 -12.12 5.91 29.69
C PHE A 94 -12.41 4.56 30.38
N PHE A 95 -12.49 3.47 29.60
CA PHE A 95 -12.78 2.12 30.11
C PHE A 95 -11.54 1.34 30.55
N ARG A 96 -10.33 1.92 30.44
CA ARG A 96 -9.05 1.22 30.73
C ARG A 96 -8.91 -0.10 29.97
N ARG A 97 -9.43 -0.12 28.74
CA ARG A 97 -9.44 -1.26 27.84
C ARG A 97 -9.19 -0.78 26.41
N GLU A 98 -8.49 -1.58 25.63
CA GLU A 98 -8.31 -1.37 24.19
C GLU A 98 -9.68 -1.34 23.50
N GLY A 99 -9.86 -0.37 22.61
CA GLY A 99 -11.13 -0.08 21.95
C GLY A 99 -11.06 -0.32 20.46
N ARG A 100 -11.41 0.71 19.68
CA ARG A 100 -11.23 0.68 18.22
C ARG A 100 -9.74 0.47 17.87
N PRO A 101 -9.43 -0.27 16.80
CA PRO A 101 -8.05 -0.38 16.30
C PRO A 101 -7.43 0.99 16.04
N SER A 102 -6.14 1.11 16.36
CA SER A 102 -5.32 2.28 16.04
C SER A 102 -5.11 2.41 14.52
N THR A 103 -4.63 3.55 14.06
CA THR A 103 -4.24 3.73 12.66
C THR A 103 -3.14 2.72 12.28
N ASP A 104 -2.15 2.53 13.14
CA ASP A 104 -1.02 1.61 12.90
C ASP A 104 -1.50 0.16 12.78
N ALA A 105 -2.42 -0.29 13.64
CA ALA A 105 -3.02 -1.61 13.53
C ALA A 105 -3.76 -1.81 12.21
N ILE A 106 -4.52 -0.81 11.75
CA ILE A 106 -5.24 -0.88 10.47
C ILE A 106 -4.26 -0.88 9.28
N LEU A 107 -3.20 -0.08 9.34
CA LEU A 107 -2.16 -0.07 8.31
C LEU A 107 -1.40 -1.40 8.27
N ALA A 108 -1.07 -1.98 9.43
CA ALA A 108 -0.48 -3.31 9.54
C ALA A 108 -1.41 -4.39 8.94
N CYS A 109 -2.72 -4.35 9.22
CA CYS A 109 -3.69 -5.24 8.57
C CYS A 109 -3.59 -5.16 7.04
N ARG A 110 -3.45 -3.94 6.49
CA ARG A 110 -3.32 -3.73 5.05
C ARG A 110 -1.98 -4.22 4.50
N LEU A 111 -0.88 -3.99 5.22
CA LEU A 111 0.45 -4.47 4.84
C LEU A 111 0.52 -6.00 4.79
N ILE A 112 -0.27 -6.69 5.62
CA ILE A 112 -0.39 -8.15 5.61
C ILE A 112 -1.33 -8.62 4.50
N ASP A 113 -2.53 -8.03 4.38
CA ASP A 113 -3.55 -8.46 3.43
C ASP A 113 -3.08 -8.36 1.97
N ARG A 114 -2.42 -7.25 1.60
CA ARG A 114 -1.98 -6.95 0.23
C ARG A 114 -1.11 -8.06 -0.39
N PRO A 115 0.01 -8.49 0.23
CA PRO A 115 0.83 -9.57 -0.32
C PRO A 115 0.26 -10.97 -0.01
N LEU A 116 -0.53 -11.15 1.05
CA LEU A 116 -1.03 -12.48 1.44
C LEU A 116 -2.23 -12.92 0.59
N ARG A 117 -3.18 -12.02 0.31
CA ARG A 117 -4.39 -12.28 -0.49
C ARG A 117 -4.13 -12.96 -1.84
N PRO A 118 -3.18 -12.51 -2.69
CA PRO A 118 -2.90 -13.15 -3.97
C PRO A 118 -2.23 -14.53 -3.87
N THR A 119 -1.75 -14.93 -2.68
CA THR A 119 -1.14 -16.27 -2.51
C THR A 119 -2.18 -17.39 -2.45
N PHE A 120 -3.44 -17.08 -2.12
CA PHE A 120 -4.51 -18.06 -2.05
C PHE A 120 -4.94 -18.51 -3.44
N VAL A 121 -5.26 -19.80 -3.57
CA VAL A 121 -5.81 -20.34 -4.81
C VAL A 121 -7.08 -19.59 -5.23
N LYS A 122 -7.19 -19.29 -6.52
CA LYS A 122 -8.39 -18.68 -7.09
C LYS A 122 -9.60 -19.58 -6.89
N GLY A 123 -10.76 -18.97 -6.67
CA GLY A 123 -12.03 -19.69 -6.46
C GLY A 123 -12.26 -20.16 -5.02
N LEU A 124 -11.32 -19.92 -4.09
CA LEU A 124 -11.58 -20.16 -2.67
C LEU A 124 -12.70 -19.23 -2.16
N ARG A 125 -13.69 -19.79 -1.46
CA ARG A 125 -14.85 -19.05 -0.92
C ARG A 125 -15.09 -19.27 0.57
N ASN A 126 -14.25 -20.06 1.23
CA ASN A 126 -14.24 -20.17 2.68
C ASN A 126 -13.75 -18.86 3.29
N GLU A 127 -14.38 -18.45 4.39
CA GLU A 127 -13.95 -17.30 5.17
C GLU A 127 -12.64 -17.66 5.87
N VAL A 128 -11.61 -16.87 5.59
CA VAL A 128 -10.30 -17.02 6.19
C VAL A 128 -10.04 -15.81 7.07
N GLN A 129 -9.76 -16.06 8.34
CA GLN A 129 -9.41 -15.02 9.30
C GLN A 129 -7.97 -15.21 9.77
N VAL A 130 -7.19 -14.14 9.66
CA VAL A 130 -5.83 -14.04 10.17
C VAL A 130 -5.84 -13.02 11.31
N VAL A 131 -5.53 -13.45 12.53
CA VAL A 131 -5.47 -12.56 13.70
C VAL A 131 -4.06 -12.53 14.24
N ILE A 132 -3.50 -11.32 14.35
CA ILE A 132 -2.18 -11.07 14.91
C ILE A 132 -2.38 -10.30 16.21
N THR A 133 -1.90 -10.83 17.33
CA THR A 133 -1.90 -10.13 18.62
C THR A 133 -0.48 -9.74 18.99
N VAL A 134 -0.25 -8.45 19.24
CA VAL A 134 1.04 -7.95 19.74
C VAL A 134 1.08 -8.20 21.25
N LEU A 135 1.95 -9.11 21.71
CA LEU A 135 2.01 -9.57 23.10
C LEU A 135 3.12 -8.89 23.89
N SER A 136 4.24 -8.58 23.24
CA SER A 136 5.37 -7.82 23.78
C SER A 136 5.94 -6.94 22.68
N GLN A 137 6.30 -5.70 23.00
CA GLN A 137 6.94 -4.80 22.06
C GLN A 137 8.02 -3.97 22.76
N ASN A 138 9.24 -4.04 22.22
CA ASN A 138 10.30 -3.12 22.58
C ASN A 138 9.96 -1.72 21.99
N PRO A 139 10.02 -0.64 22.78
CA PRO A 139 9.70 0.71 22.31
C PRO A 139 10.62 1.22 21.18
N GLU A 140 11.78 0.61 20.98
CA GLU A 140 12.72 0.94 19.91
C GLU A 140 12.41 0.22 18.58
N ASP A 141 11.40 -0.65 18.55
CA ASP A 141 11.04 -1.46 17.39
C ASP A 141 9.61 -1.27 16.89
N TYR A 142 9.41 -1.69 15.63
CA TYR A 142 8.12 -1.73 14.97
C TYR A 142 7.67 -3.17 14.74
N TYR A 143 6.41 -3.44 15.09
CA TYR A 143 5.87 -4.79 15.03
C TYR A 143 5.33 -5.17 13.64
N ASP A 144 5.11 -4.20 12.74
CA ASP A 144 4.33 -4.38 11.50
C ASP A 144 4.93 -5.41 10.54
N VAL A 145 6.24 -5.35 10.29
CA VAL A 145 6.92 -6.32 9.42
C VAL A 145 7.13 -7.66 10.11
N VAL A 146 7.22 -7.70 11.44
CA VAL A 146 7.21 -8.97 12.20
C VAL A 146 5.84 -9.65 12.05
N ALA A 147 4.76 -8.86 12.08
CA ALA A 147 3.40 -9.34 11.88
C ALA A 147 3.16 -9.93 10.48
N ILE A 148 3.74 -9.34 9.43
CA ILE A 148 3.69 -9.91 8.05
C ILE A 148 4.26 -11.32 8.03
N ASN A 149 5.45 -11.51 8.60
CA ASN A 149 6.11 -12.80 8.58
C ASN A 149 5.36 -13.83 9.44
N GLY A 150 4.88 -13.45 10.62
CA GLY A 150 4.08 -14.33 11.48
C GLY A 150 2.76 -14.75 10.83
N ALA A 151 2.04 -13.81 10.20
CA ALA A 151 0.81 -14.08 9.47
C ALA A 151 1.04 -15.05 8.30
N SER A 152 2.10 -14.84 7.52
CA SER A 152 2.49 -15.73 6.44
C SER A 152 2.84 -17.13 6.95
N ALA A 153 3.68 -17.23 7.98
CA ALA A 153 4.09 -18.51 8.57
C ALA A 153 2.87 -19.29 9.11
N ALA A 154 1.99 -18.64 9.88
CA ALA A 154 0.77 -19.27 10.38
C ALA A 154 -0.17 -19.70 9.25
N THR A 155 -0.20 -18.96 8.14
CA THR A 155 -0.96 -19.35 6.94
C THR A 155 -0.36 -20.61 6.29
N GLN A 156 0.96 -20.71 6.18
CA GLN A 156 1.63 -21.93 5.68
C GLN A 156 1.31 -23.17 6.53
N LEU A 157 1.25 -23.02 7.85
CA LEU A 157 0.96 -24.14 8.75
C LEU A 157 -0.52 -24.55 8.76
N SER A 158 -1.40 -23.74 8.18
CA SER A 158 -2.85 -23.90 8.34
C SER A 158 -3.50 -25.03 7.52
N GLY A 159 -2.75 -25.59 6.57
CA GLY A 159 -3.27 -26.54 5.58
C GLY A 159 -4.13 -25.89 4.49
N LEU A 160 -4.18 -24.54 4.42
CA LEU A 160 -4.88 -23.80 3.35
C LEU A 160 -4.11 -23.90 2.02
N PRO A 161 -4.82 -23.87 0.88
CA PRO A 161 -4.21 -23.92 -0.45
C PRO A 161 -3.58 -22.57 -0.84
N VAL A 162 -2.34 -22.35 -0.41
CA VAL A 162 -1.54 -21.15 -0.71
C VAL A 162 -0.31 -21.48 -1.55
N SER A 163 0.17 -20.50 -2.31
CA SER A 163 1.28 -20.66 -3.27
C SER A 163 2.69 -20.65 -2.66
N GLY A 164 2.83 -20.31 -1.37
CA GLY A 164 4.12 -20.28 -0.68
C GLY A 164 4.22 -19.13 0.32
N ALA A 165 5.34 -19.10 1.06
CA ALA A 165 5.60 -18.11 2.09
C ALA A 165 5.86 -16.71 1.50
N VAL A 166 5.39 -15.69 2.22
CA VAL A 166 5.69 -14.27 1.99
C VAL A 166 6.67 -13.80 3.07
N GLY A 167 7.81 -13.28 2.64
CA GLY A 167 8.77 -12.58 3.49
C GLY A 167 8.49 -11.09 3.47
N GLY A 168 8.38 -10.46 4.64
CA GLY A 168 8.19 -9.02 4.78
C GLY A 168 9.37 -8.39 5.50
N VAL A 169 9.94 -7.31 4.96
CA VAL A 169 11.08 -6.60 5.57
C VAL A 169 10.87 -5.09 5.49
N ARG A 170 11.27 -4.38 6.54
CA ARG A 170 11.43 -2.92 6.51
C ARG A 170 12.89 -2.61 6.25
N MET A 171 13.14 -1.80 5.23
CA MET A 171 14.46 -1.27 4.89
C MET A 171 14.47 0.24 5.16
N ALA A 172 15.50 0.75 5.80
CA ALA A 172 15.76 2.19 5.92
C ALA A 172 17.12 2.54 5.30
N LEU A 173 17.17 3.61 4.51
CA LEU A 173 18.42 4.15 3.98
C LEU A 173 19.03 5.10 5.02
N VAL A 174 19.92 4.57 5.85
CA VAL A 174 20.57 5.31 6.94
C VAL A 174 21.84 5.96 6.42
N ALA A 175 21.95 7.28 6.55
CA ALA A 175 23.14 8.05 6.18
C ALA A 175 23.75 8.70 7.44
N ASP A 176 25.01 8.38 7.71
CA ASP A 176 25.78 8.90 8.83
C ASP A 176 27.26 9.13 8.41
N ASP A 177 28.10 9.57 9.35
CA ASP A 177 29.51 9.88 9.10
C ASP A 177 30.32 8.68 8.54
N LYS A 178 29.93 7.44 8.90
CA LYS A 178 30.59 6.21 8.42
C LYS A 178 30.02 5.76 7.08
N HIS A 179 28.76 6.08 6.81
CA HIS A 179 27.99 5.68 5.63
C HIS A 179 27.44 6.91 4.89
N PRO A 180 28.29 7.82 4.39
CA PRO A 180 27.84 9.09 3.81
C PRO A 180 27.01 8.91 2.52
N LYS A 181 27.13 7.77 1.84
CA LYS A 181 26.30 7.42 0.67
C LYS A 181 24.98 6.72 1.04
N GLY A 182 24.73 6.52 2.33
CA GLY A 182 23.63 5.72 2.83
C GLY A 182 23.90 4.22 2.80
N GLN A 183 23.36 3.49 3.78
CA GLN A 183 23.27 2.03 3.78
C GLN A 183 21.83 1.60 4.03
N TRP A 184 21.36 0.60 3.27
CA TRP A 184 20.07 -0.04 3.52
C TRP A 184 20.17 -0.99 4.72
N VAL A 185 19.46 -0.65 5.79
CA VAL A 185 19.39 -1.41 7.04
C VAL A 185 18.04 -2.11 7.13
N ALA A 186 18.05 -3.43 7.32
CA ALA A 186 16.86 -4.25 7.49
C ALA A 186 16.43 -4.31 8.97
N PHE A 187 15.11 -4.25 9.22
CA PHE A 187 14.52 -4.16 10.57
C PHE A 187 15.17 -3.04 11.42
N PRO A 188 15.17 -1.79 10.93
CA PRO A 188 15.81 -0.68 11.62
C PRO A 188 15.07 -0.31 12.91
N THR A 189 15.81 0.10 13.93
CA THR A 189 15.24 0.69 15.17
C THR A 189 14.70 2.10 14.92
N HIS A 190 13.94 2.64 15.88
CA HIS A 190 13.53 4.05 15.90
C HIS A 190 14.71 5.01 15.70
N GLU A 191 15.81 4.85 16.46
CA GLU A 191 16.99 5.71 16.32
C GLU A 191 17.62 5.66 14.92
N GLN A 192 17.69 4.47 14.32
CA GLN A 192 18.23 4.30 12.97
C GLN A 192 17.32 4.95 11.91
N ARG A 193 16.00 4.92 12.14
CA ARG A 193 15.00 5.57 11.28
C ARG A 193 15.05 7.08 11.36
N ASP A 194 15.26 7.65 12.53
CA ASP A 194 15.49 9.09 12.70
C ASP A 194 16.71 9.57 11.91
N LYS A 195 17.67 8.65 11.68
CA LYS A 195 18.87 8.83 10.85
C LYS A 195 18.67 8.53 9.35
N SER A 196 17.50 8.04 8.97
CA SER A 196 17.23 7.64 7.59
C SER A 196 16.73 8.79 6.73
N VAL A 197 17.03 8.72 5.43
CA VAL A 197 16.46 9.62 4.42
C VAL A 197 15.25 9.02 3.70
N PHE A 198 15.08 7.70 3.78
CA PHE A 198 13.99 6.98 3.14
C PHE A 198 13.75 5.63 3.80
N GLU A 199 12.50 5.21 3.85
CA GLU A 199 12.11 3.92 4.38
C GLU A 199 11.16 3.21 3.43
N MET A 200 11.29 1.88 3.33
CA MET A 200 10.39 1.04 2.57
C MET A 200 10.07 -0.24 3.32
N VAL A 201 8.79 -0.58 3.41
CA VAL A 201 8.33 -1.93 3.71
C VAL A 201 8.16 -2.64 2.37
N VAL A 202 8.80 -3.80 2.25
CA VAL A 202 8.78 -4.63 1.03
C VAL A 202 8.36 -6.03 1.43
N ALA A 203 7.40 -6.59 0.71
CA ALA A 203 7.02 -7.99 0.86
C ALA A 203 7.06 -8.72 -0.49
N GLY A 204 7.50 -9.96 -0.46
CA GLY A 204 7.65 -10.78 -1.66
C GLY A 204 7.76 -12.26 -1.37
N ARG A 205 7.92 -13.05 -2.43
CA ARG A 205 8.05 -14.50 -2.38
C ARG A 205 9.20 -14.99 -3.26
N ILE A 206 9.71 -16.17 -2.96
CA ILE A 206 10.69 -16.85 -3.81
C ILE A 206 9.97 -17.39 -5.05
N VAL A 207 10.58 -17.20 -6.21
CA VAL A 207 10.11 -17.71 -7.50
C VAL A 207 11.26 -18.36 -8.26
N ASP A 208 10.92 -19.35 -9.09
CA ASP A 208 11.88 -19.96 -10.01
C ASP A 208 12.07 -19.06 -11.24
N ARG A 209 13.26 -18.52 -11.42
CA ARG A 209 13.61 -17.72 -12.61
C ARG A 209 14.25 -18.61 -13.67
N LYS A 210 13.68 -18.59 -14.87
CA LYS A 210 14.33 -19.10 -16.09
C LYS A 210 14.97 -17.94 -16.83
N LYS A 211 16.31 -17.92 -16.94
CA LYS A 211 17.04 -16.98 -17.81
C LYS A 211 17.82 -17.78 -18.84
N GLY A 212 17.23 -17.99 -20.02
CA GLY A 212 17.78 -18.89 -21.04
C GLY A 212 17.80 -20.33 -20.56
N ARG A 213 18.98 -20.97 -20.55
CA ARG A 213 19.18 -22.36 -20.05
C ARG A 213 19.44 -22.46 -18.55
N ASN A 214 19.68 -21.33 -17.86
CA ASN A 214 19.97 -21.33 -16.42
C ASN A 214 18.67 -21.20 -15.61
N LYS A 215 18.50 -22.10 -14.65
CA LYS A 215 17.48 -22.01 -13.59
C LYS A 215 18.14 -21.47 -12.32
N GLY A 216 17.49 -20.52 -11.66
CA GLY A 216 17.90 -20.01 -10.35
C GLY A 216 16.71 -19.50 -9.56
N GLU A 217 16.88 -19.35 -8.26
CA GLU A 217 15.90 -18.70 -7.38
C GLU A 217 16.01 -17.17 -7.51
N ASP A 218 14.86 -16.48 -7.53
CA ASP A 218 14.77 -15.01 -7.41
C ASP A 218 13.65 -14.65 -6.44
N VAL A 219 13.52 -13.37 -6.10
CA VAL A 219 12.43 -12.85 -5.27
C VAL A 219 11.51 -11.98 -6.12
N ALA A 220 10.25 -12.40 -6.22
CA ALA A 220 9.17 -11.60 -6.75
C ALA A 220 8.65 -10.66 -5.65
N ILE A 221 8.93 -9.37 -5.78
CA ILE A 221 8.32 -8.34 -4.95
C ILE A 221 6.84 -8.27 -5.28
N MET A 222 5.98 -8.29 -4.26
CA MET A 222 4.52 -8.31 -4.39
C MET A 222 3.90 -7.01 -3.88
N MET A 223 4.53 -6.39 -2.87
CA MET A 223 4.01 -5.20 -2.21
C MET A 223 5.15 -4.30 -1.76
N VAL A 224 4.99 -2.99 -1.96
CA VAL A 224 5.86 -1.94 -1.41
C VAL A 224 5.00 -0.86 -0.75
N GLU A 225 5.45 -0.38 0.40
CA GLU A 225 4.95 0.81 1.08
C GLU A 225 6.13 1.61 1.62
N ALA A 226 6.40 2.77 1.04
CA ALA A 226 7.61 3.54 1.31
C ALA A 226 7.33 5.03 1.47
N ALA A 227 8.15 5.70 2.26
CA ALA A 227 8.12 7.14 2.42
C ALA A 227 9.48 7.71 2.84
N ALA A 228 9.71 8.97 2.50
CA ALA A 228 10.74 9.78 3.12
C ALA A 228 10.34 10.14 4.57
N GLY A 229 11.33 10.35 5.44
CA GLY A 229 11.11 10.80 6.81
C GLY A 229 10.87 12.31 6.89
N GLU A 230 10.38 12.78 8.05
CA GLU A 230 10.14 14.21 8.30
C GLU A 230 11.42 15.05 8.14
N ASN A 231 12.55 14.49 8.56
CA ASN A 231 13.87 15.13 8.55
C ASN A 231 14.64 14.94 7.23
N THR A 232 14.05 14.31 6.21
CA THR A 232 14.76 13.99 4.96
C THR A 232 15.31 15.24 4.28
N LEU A 233 14.56 16.34 4.26
CA LEU A 233 15.01 17.60 3.65
C LEU A 233 16.19 18.23 4.39
N GLU A 234 16.18 18.27 5.74
CA GLU A 234 17.32 18.73 6.53
C GLU A 234 18.55 17.86 6.27
N ARG A 235 18.37 16.53 6.28
CA ARG A 235 19.45 15.58 6.04
C ARG A 235 20.09 15.75 4.66
N ILE A 236 19.28 15.99 3.62
CA ILE A 236 19.79 16.26 2.27
C ILE A 236 20.59 17.56 2.25
N LYS A 237 20.10 18.62 2.92
CA LYS A 237 20.85 19.89 3.05
C LYS A 237 22.18 19.70 3.78
N ASP A 238 22.22 18.80 4.75
CA ASP A 238 23.43 18.45 5.51
C ASP A 238 24.36 17.46 4.77
N GLY A 239 24.01 17.06 3.55
CA GLY A 239 24.88 16.27 2.65
C GLY A 239 24.48 14.80 2.47
N SER A 240 23.36 14.36 3.05
CA SER A 240 22.83 13.01 2.82
C SER A 240 22.28 12.86 1.39
N PRO A 241 22.25 11.64 0.81
CA PRO A 241 21.71 11.43 -0.52
C PRO A 241 20.19 11.68 -0.56
N ALA A 242 19.72 12.27 -1.66
CA ALA A 242 18.30 12.42 -1.91
C ALA A 242 17.68 11.10 -2.40
N PRO A 243 16.50 10.68 -1.90
CA PRO A 243 15.85 9.45 -2.35
C PRO A 243 15.18 9.64 -3.71
N THR A 244 15.94 9.38 -4.76
CA THR A 244 15.49 9.45 -6.15
C THR A 244 14.94 8.11 -6.62
N GLU A 245 14.41 8.06 -7.85
CA GLU A 245 13.94 6.84 -8.49
C GLU A 245 15.00 5.73 -8.48
N SER A 246 16.28 6.05 -8.70
CA SER A 246 17.36 5.06 -8.64
C SER A 246 17.61 4.54 -7.23
N THR A 247 17.56 5.42 -6.22
CA THR A 247 17.69 5.06 -4.81
C THR A 247 16.61 4.06 -4.40
N VAL A 248 15.38 4.28 -4.85
CA VAL A 248 14.26 3.38 -4.58
C VAL A 248 14.48 2.03 -5.24
N SER A 249 14.89 1.98 -6.51
CA SER A 249 15.23 0.74 -7.20
C SER A 249 16.34 -0.05 -6.48
N GLU A 250 17.38 0.63 -6.00
CA GLU A 250 18.47 0.01 -5.22
C GLU A 250 17.97 -0.61 -3.92
N GLY A 251 17.07 0.08 -3.20
CA GLY A 251 16.49 -0.45 -1.96
C GLY A 251 15.61 -1.68 -2.17
N LEU A 252 14.88 -1.73 -3.28
CA LEU A 252 14.08 -2.91 -3.64
C LEU A 252 14.96 -4.13 -3.93
N GLU A 253 16.09 -3.95 -4.62
CA GLU A 253 17.07 -5.02 -4.81
C GLU A 253 17.76 -5.41 -3.49
N ALA A 254 18.07 -4.44 -2.63
CA ALA A 254 18.66 -4.69 -1.31
C ALA A 254 17.71 -5.46 -0.36
N ALA A 255 16.39 -5.36 -0.54
CA ALA A 255 15.40 -6.09 0.25
C ALA A 255 15.33 -7.59 -0.09
N LYS A 256 15.61 -7.97 -1.34
CA LYS A 256 15.41 -9.35 -1.83
C LYS A 256 16.16 -10.42 -1.03
N PRO A 257 17.45 -10.27 -0.68
CA PRO A 257 18.16 -11.28 0.11
C PRO A 257 17.49 -11.55 1.46
N PHE A 258 16.99 -10.52 2.14
CA PHE A 258 16.30 -10.65 3.43
C PHE A 258 14.94 -11.33 3.27
N ILE A 259 14.19 -10.98 2.23
CA ILE A 259 12.91 -11.63 1.91
C ILE A 259 13.12 -13.13 1.63
N ALA A 260 14.09 -13.47 0.79
CA ALA A 260 14.40 -14.87 0.48
C ALA A 260 14.76 -15.66 1.75
N LEU A 261 15.54 -15.04 2.63
CA LEU A 261 15.96 -15.62 3.89
C LEU A 261 14.77 -15.87 4.84
N LEU A 262 13.85 -14.91 4.97
CA LEU A 262 12.61 -15.05 5.73
C LEU A 262 11.68 -16.13 5.16
N CYS A 263 11.51 -16.16 3.83
CA CYS A 263 10.73 -17.21 3.16
C CYS A 263 11.30 -18.60 3.43
N LYS A 264 12.63 -18.77 3.38
CA LYS A 264 13.30 -20.06 3.65
C LYS A 264 13.08 -20.53 5.09
N ALA A 265 13.10 -19.60 6.06
CA ALA A 265 12.79 -19.92 7.46
C ALA A 265 11.35 -20.42 7.64
N GLN A 266 10.39 -19.71 7.04
CA GLN A 266 8.98 -20.12 7.09
C GLN A 266 8.71 -21.44 6.37
N ALA A 267 9.33 -21.66 5.21
CA ALA A 267 9.18 -22.91 4.46
C ALA A 267 9.75 -24.10 5.24
N GLY A 268 10.95 -23.98 5.82
CA GLY A 268 11.53 -25.04 6.64
C GLY A 268 10.76 -25.30 7.94
N LEU A 269 10.09 -24.30 8.51
CA LEU A 269 9.15 -24.48 9.62
C LEU A 269 7.94 -25.31 9.15
N ALA A 270 7.38 -24.98 7.98
CA ALA A 270 6.24 -25.69 7.40
C ALA A 270 6.56 -27.15 7.05
N GLU A 271 7.75 -27.44 6.52
CA GLU A 271 8.19 -28.82 6.25
C GLU A 271 8.15 -29.72 7.49
N ARG A 272 8.31 -29.14 8.69
CA ARG A 272 8.41 -29.87 9.96
C ARG A 272 7.08 -29.92 10.72
N ALA A 273 6.26 -28.88 10.61
CA ALA A 273 5.11 -28.68 11.49
C ALA A 273 3.80 -28.36 10.76
N ALA A 274 3.79 -28.21 9.43
CA ALA A 274 2.56 -27.89 8.71
C ALA A 274 1.57 -29.05 8.79
N LYS A 275 0.29 -28.69 8.93
CA LYS A 275 -0.80 -29.65 8.80
C LYS A 275 -0.92 -30.11 7.36
N GLU A 276 -1.48 -31.30 7.17
CA GLU A 276 -1.83 -31.80 5.85
C GLU A 276 -2.74 -30.79 5.14
N ARG A 277 -2.48 -30.61 3.83
CA ARG A 277 -3.27 -29.71 3.00
C ARG A 277 -4.72 -30.20 2.98
N ARG A 278 -5.62 -29.35 3.44
CA ARG A 278 -7.06 -29.63 3.41
C ARG A 278 -7.58 -29.43 1.99
N GLU A 279 -8.49 -30.30 1.59
CA GLU A 279 -9.25 -30.09 0.35
C GLU A 279 -10.36 -29.09 0.60
N PHE A 280 -10.42 -28.06 -0.25
CA PHE A 280 -11.47 -27.06 -0.24
C PHE A 280 -12.21 -27.09 -1.58
N PRO A 281 -13.54 -27.01 -1.59
CA PRO A 281 -14.27 -26.82 -2.82
C PRO A 281 -13.86 -25.48 -3.44
N LEU A 282 -13.48 -25.52 -4.71
CA LEU A 282 -13.13 -24.34 -5.49
C LEU A 282 -14.29 -23.96 -6.39
N PHE A 283 -14.57 -22.66 -6.43
CA PHE A 283 -15.62 -22.07 -7.25
C PHE A 283 -14.96 -21.17 -8.29
N PRO A 284 -14.43 -21.74 -9.38
CA PRO A 284 -13.93 -20.94 -10.48
C PRO A 284 -15.05 -20.06 -11.03
N ALA A 285 -14.69 -18.89 -11.55
CA ALA A 285 -15.69 -17.91 -11.95
C ALA A 285 -16.48 -18.31 -13.21
N TYR A 286 -15.90 -19.18 -14.04
CA TYR A 286 -16.49 -19.76 -15.25
C TYR A 286 -15.71 -21.02 -15.67
N SER A 287 -16.32 -21.88 -16.48
CA SER A 287 -15.63 -23.00 -17.14
C SER A 287 -14.96 -22.58 -18.45
N ASP A 288 -13.97 -23.36 -18.90
CA ASP A 288 -13.29 -23.14 -20.19
C ASP A 288 -14.26 -23.24 -21.38
N GLU A 289 -15.29 -24.09 -21.26
CA GLU A 289 -16.34 -24.24 -22.26
C GLU A 289 -17.17 -22.95 -22.40
N VAL A 290 -17.58 -22.37 -21.26
CA VAL A 290 -18.31 -21.10 -21.23
C VAL A 290 -17.44 -19.98 -21.79
N TYR A 291 -16.19 -19.90 -21.37
CA TYR A 291 -15.26 -18.89 -21.87
C TYR A 291 -15.09 -18.97 -23.39
N SER A 292 -14.83 -20.17 -23.93
CA SER A 292 -14.62 -20.38 -25.36
C SER A 292 -15.85 -20.00 -26.19
N ALA A 293 -17.05 -20.30 -25.68
CA ALA A 293 -18.29 -19.92 -26.35
C ALA A 293 -18.53 -18.40 -26.34
N VAL A 294 -18.25 -17.73 -25.22
CA VAL A 294 -18.33 -16.27 -25.09
C VAL A 294 -17.30 -15.61 -26.02
N GLU A 295 -16.05 -16.05 -26.00
CA GLU A 295 -14.99 -15.55 -26.88
C GLU A 295 -15.37 -15.63 -28.35
N LYS A 296 -15.80 -16.81 -28.80
CA LYS A 296 -16.20 -17.05 -30.19
C LYS A 296 -17.35 -16.16 -30.65
N LYS A 297 -18.33 -15.89 -29.76
CA LYS A 297 -19.54 -15.14 -30.11
C LYS A 297 -19.36 -13.64 -29.95
N ALA A 298 -18.71 -13.22 -28.87
CA ALA A 298 -18.63 -11.83 -28.45
C ALA A 298 -17.39 -11.09 -29.00
N GLY A 299 -16.26 -11.79 -29.15
CA GLY A 299 -14.93 -11.17 -29.22
C GLY A 299 -14.77 -10.05 -30.24
N ARG A 300 -15.27 -10.24 -31.47
CA ARG A 300 -15.11 -9.23 -32.54
C ARG A 300 -15.86 -7.93 -32.24
N LYS A 301 -17.18 -8.00 -31.99
CA LYS A 301 -18.00 -6.81 -31.67
C LYS A 301 -17.56 -6.19 -30.35
N LEU A 302 -17.15 -7.01 -29.38
CA LEU A 302 -16.63 -6.52 -28.11
C LEU A 302 -15.34 -5.70 -28.29
N ALA A 303 -14.43 -6.12 -29.17
CA ALA A 303 -13.21 -5.38 -29.48
C ALA A 303 -13.46 -4.00 -30.10
N ASP A 304 -14.54 -3.87 -30.89
CA ASP A 304 -14.99 -2.59 -31.44
C ASP A 304 -15.61 -1.70 -30.34
N LEU A 305 -16.47 -2.27 -29.49
CA LEU A 305 -17.09 -1.55 -28.36
C LEU A 305 -16.06 -1.04 -27.36
N MET A 306 -15.00 -1.82 -27.08
CA MET A 306 -13.92 -1.40 -26.17
C MET A 306 -13.11 -0.20 -26.70
N SER A 307 -13.26 0.16 -27.97
CA SER A 307 -12.64 1.34 -28.57
C SER A 307 -13.52 2.61 -28.53
N VAL A 308 -14.72 2.54 -27.93
CA VAL A 308 -15.53 3.73 -27.63
C VAL A 308 -14.85 4.55 -26.52
N LYS A 309 -14.60 5.83 -26.79
CA LYS A 309 -13.85 6.71 -25.87
C LYS A 309 -14.64 7.10 -24.62
N GLY A 310 -15.91 7.47 -24.79
CA GLY A 310 -16.78 7.92 -23.70
C GLY A 310 -17.02 6.80 -22.69
N LYS A 311 -16.74 7.03 -21.40
CA LYS A 311 -16.88 6.01 -20.35
C LYS A 311 -18.31 5.49 -20.24
N GLN A 312 -19.28 6.39 -20.00
CA GLN A 312 -20.68 6.00 -19.83
C GLN A 312 -21.23 5.32 -21.08
N GLU A 313 -20.95 5.87 -22.27
CA GLU A 313 -21.38 5.30 -23.55
C GLU A 313 -20.80 3.89 -23.76
N ARG A 314 -19.52 3.68 -23.42
CA ARG A 314 -18.88 2.36 -23.47
C ARG A 314 -19.47 1.39 -22.46
N GLU A 315 -19.68 1.82 -21.22
CA GLU A 315 -20.29 1.00 -20.16
C GLU A 315 -21.72 0.57 -20.53
N ASP A 316 -22.54 1.50 -21.02
CA ASP A 316 -23.90 1.21 -21.47
C ASP A 316 -23.89 0.23 -22.65
N ALA A 317 -23.07 0.48 -23.68
CA ALA A 317 -23.00 -0.37 -24.86
C ALA A 317 -22.45 -1.78 -24.57
N THR A 318 -21.47 -1.89 -23.66
CA THR A 318 -20.92 -3.19 -23.24
C THR A 318 -21.88 -3.96 -22.33
N ASN A 319 -22.63 -3.28 -21.48
CA ASN A 319 -23.68 -3.89 -20.65
C ASN A 319 -24.85 -4.40 -21.50
N ASP A 320 -25.34 -3.62 -22.45
CA ASP A 320 -26.39 -4.05 -23.39
C ASP A 320 -25.93 -5.27 -24.18
N TYR A 321 -24.67 -5.26 -24.64
CA TYR A 321 -24.12 -6.40 -25.37
C TYR A 321 -23.89 -7.63 -24.48
N MET A 322 -23.52 -7.44 -23.21
CA MET A 322 -23.43 -8.54 -22.25
C MET A 322 -24.78 -9.24 -22.07
N VAL A 323 -25.87 -8.47 -21.96
CA VAL A 323 -27.24 -9.01 -21.86
C VAL A 323 -27.62 -9.79 -23.12
N GLU A 324 -27.28 -9.27 -24.30
CA GLU A 324 -27.49 -9.96 -25.58
C GLU A 324 -26.75 -11.32 -25.61
N ILE A 325 -25.46 -11.32 -25.25
CA ILE A 325 -24.63 -12.52 -25.23
C ILE A 325 -25.12 -13.54 -24.22
N GLU A 326 -25.46 -13.11 -23.01
CA GLU A 326 -26.04 -13.93 -21.96
C GLU A 326 -27.32 -14.64 -22.44
N GLN A 327 -28.32 -13.88 -22.92
CA GLN A 327 -29.58 -14.46 -23.40
C GLN A 327 -29.35 -15.49 -24.51
N SER A 328 -28.38 -15.22 -25.38
CA SER A 328 -28.07 -16.05 -26.53
C SER A 328 -27.32 -17.34 -26.21
N LEU A 329 -26.76 -17.48 -25.01
CA LEU A 329 -25.94 -18.62 -24.56
C LEU A 329 -26.54 -19.35 -23.35
N LEU A 330 -27.53 -18.76 -22.67
CA LEU A 330 -28.11 -19.28 -21.42
C LEU A 330 -28.62 -20.73 -21.54
N GLY A 331 -29.19 -21.10 -22.68
CA GLY A 331 -29.69 -22.46 -22.95
C GLY A 331 -28.64 -23.45 -23.48
N THR A 332 -27.38 -23.04 -23.61
CA THR A 332 -26.31 -23.88 -24.18
C THR A 332 -25.62 -24.75 -23.12
N PHE A 333 -25.64 -24.33 -21.85
CA PHE A 333 -24.89 -25.00 -20.78
C PHE A 333 -25.81 -25.65 -19.75
N ASN A 334 -25.50 -26.89 -19.35
CA ASN A 334 -26.17 -27.59 -18.27
C ASN A 334 -25.52 -27.23 -16.91
N THR A 335 -25.64 -25.97 -16.49
CA THR A 335 -25.20 -25.53 -15.16
C THR A 335 -26.15 -24.49 -14.59
N ASP A 336 -26.47 -24.62 -13.30
CA ASP A 336 -27.43 -23.76 -12.59
C ASP A 336 -26.95 -22.29 -12.51
N ASP A 337 -25.65 -22.05 -12.68
CA ASP A 337 -25.00 -20.72 -12.64
C ASP A 337 -24.58 -20.20 -14.03
N ALA A 338 -25.12 -20.74 -15.13
CA ALA A 338 -24.69 -20.42 -16.49
C ALA A 338 -24.70 -18.91 -16.78
N SER A 339 -25.76 -18.20 -16.36
CA SER A 339 -25.89 -16.74 -16.46
C SER A 339 -24.70 -16.00 -15.82
N LYS A 340 -24.37 -16.34 -14.57
CA LYS A 340 -23.27 -15.73 -13.83
C LYS A 340 -21.93 -16.03 -14.50
N GLN A 341 -21.69 -17.28 -14.90
CA GLN A 341 -20.45 -17.66 -15.58
C GLN A 341 -20.27 -16.93 -16.91
N ILE A 342 -21.33 -16.79 -17.72
CA ILE A 342 -21.28 -16.06 -19.00
C ILE A 342 -20.90 -14.59 -18.77
N ARG A 343 -21.53 -13.91 -17.80
CA ARG A 343 -21.22 -12.50 -17.47
C ARG A 343 -19.77 -12.34 -17.02
N VAL A 344 -19.28 -13.22 -16.15
CA VAL A 344 -17.88 -13.13 -15.68
C VAL A 344 -16.88 -13.50 -16.79
N ALA A 345 -17.18 -14.47 -17.64
CA ALA A 345 -16.38 -14.79 -18.82
C ALA A 345 -16.33 -13.62 -19.81
N PHE A 346 -17.45 -12.91 -20.01
CA PHE A 346 -17.51 -11.70 -20.83
C PHE A 346 -16.60 -10.59 -20.27
N ASN A 347 -16.62 -10.37 -18.95
CA ASN A 347 -15.70 -9.43 -18.28
C ASN A 347 -14.23 -9.83 -18.41
N ALA A 348 -13.93 -11.14 -18.31
CA ALA A 348 -12.58 -11.65 -18.51
C ALA A 348 -12.10 -11.45 -19.95
N LEU A 349 -12.97 -11.65 -20.94
CA LEU A 349 -12.69 -11.37 -22.34
C LEU A 349 -12.46 -9.89 -22.60
N MET A 350 -13.27 -8.99 -22.01
CA MET A 350 -13.02 -7.54 -22.08
C MET A 350 -11.62 -7.19 -21.57
N LYS A 351 -11.24 -7.74 -20.42
CA LYS A 351 -9.90 -7.57 -19.85
C LYS A 351 -8.82 -8.07 -20.82
N GLN A 352 -8.97 -9.27 -21.39
CA GLN A 352 -8.00 -9.82 -22.35
C GLN A 352 -7.85 -8.93 -23.58
N ILE A 353 -8.96 -8.51 -24.20
CA ILE A 353 -8.95 -7.66 -25.40
C ILE A 353 -8.20 -6.34 -25.14
N VAL A 354 -8.51 -5.66 -24.05
CA VAL A 354 -7.87 -4.38 -23.71
C VAL A 354 -6.37 -4.57 -23.47
N ARG A 355 -5.98 -5.62 -22.73
CA ARG A 355 -4.57 -5.93 -22.47
C ARG A 355 -3.80 -6.20 -23.75
N THR A 356 -4.35 -7.02 -24.65
CA THR A 356 -3.72 -7.30 -25.95
C THR A 356 -3.51 -6.01 -26.73
N LYS A 357 -4.55 -5.16 -26.84
CA LYS A 357 -4.46 -3.87 -27.54
C LYS A 357 -3.42 -2.93 -26.91
N ILE A 358 -3.31 -2.87 -25.58
CA ILE A 358 -2.26 -2.09 -24.89
C ILE A 358 -0.87 -2.58 -25.31
N LEU A 359 -0.65 -3.90 -25.30
CA LEU A 359 0.66 -4.50 -25.56
C LEU A 359 1.07 -4.49 -27.05
N THR A 360 0.11 -4.55 -27.97
CA THR A 360 0.40 -4.62 -29.42
C THR A 360 0.32 -3.27 -30.11
N GLU A 361 -0.61 -2.40 -29.69
CA GLU A 361 -0.93 -1.14 -30.38
C GLU A 361 -0.60 0.10 -29.53
N GLY A 362 -0.29 -0.06 -28.23
CA GLY A 362 -0.18 1.07 -27.31
C GLY A 362 -1.53 1.76 -27.03
N PHE A 363 -2.63 1.08 -27.34
CA PHE A 363 -3.99 1.60 -27.20
C PHE A 363 -4.40 1.72 -25.74
N ARG A 364 -5.12 2.79 -25.40
CA ARG A 364 -5.82 2.95 -24.12
C ARG A 364 -7.30 3.22 -24.34
N ILE A 365 -8.13 2.78 -23.41
CA ILE A 365 -9.60 2.77 -23.56
C ILE A 365 -10.22 4.16 -23.74
N ASP A 366 -9.56 5.21 -23.25
CA ASP A 366 -9.97 6.61 -23.42
C ASP A 366 -9.28 7.30 -24.62
N GLY A 367 -8.42 6.60 -25.34
CA GLY A 367 -7.71 7.08 -26.52
C GLY A 367 -6.40 7.81 -26.25
N ARG A 368 -5.90 7.80 -25.02
CA ARG A 368 -4.57 8.32 -24.66
C ARG A 368 -3.43 7.42 -25.15
N GLY A 369 -2.25 8.01 -25.31
CA GLY A 369 -0.98 7.28 -25.36
C GLY A 369 -0.57 6.75 -23.98
N VAL A 370 0.41 5.84 -23.97
CA VAL A 370 0.89 5.16 -22.75
C VAL A 370 1.51 6.12 -21.72
N ALA A 371 2.05 7.26 -22.17
CA ALA A 371 2.68 8.26 -21.32
C ALA A 371 1.77 9.47 -20.98
N ASP A 372 0.59 9.56 -21.59
CA ASP A 372 -0.26 10.75 -21.48
C ASP A 372 -1.00 10.81 -20.12
N ILE A 373 -1.05 12.02 -19.56
CA ILE A 373 -1.87 12.36 -18.39
C ILE A 373 -3.26 12.78 -18.87
N ARG A 374 -4.31 12.53 -18.08
CA ARG A 374 -5.64 13.12 -18.34
C ARG A 374 -5.60 14.63 -18.15
N ASP A 375 -6.61 15.31 -18.68
CA ASP A 375 -6.80 16.74 -18.48
C ASP A 375 -6.73 17.11 -17.00
N LEU A 376 -5.93 18.14 -16.71
CA LEU A 376 -5.71 18.65 -15.36
C LEU A 376 -6.54 19.93 -15.15
N GLY A 377 -7.28 19.98 -14.05
CA GLY A 377 -7.96 21.17 -13.56
C GLY A 377 -7.45 21.51 -12.17
N VAL A 378 -7.11 22.77 -11.93
CA VAL A 378 -6.60 23.24 -10.65
C VAL A 378 -7.28 24.55 -10.28
N GLU A 379 -7.83 24.61 -9.07
CA GLU A 379 -8.43 25.81 -8.50
C GLU A 379 -8.07 25.90 -7.01
N VAL A 380 -7.99 27.13 -6.48
CA VAL A 380 -7.83 27.44 -5.05
C VAL A 380 -8.93 28.41 -4.60
N GLU A 381 -9.08 28.63 -3.29
CA GLU A 381 -10.08 29.56 -2.72
C GLU A 381 -11.56 29.15 -2.95
N LEU A 382 -11.83 27.87 -3.19
CA LEU A 382 -13.17 27.38 -3.50
C LEU A 382 -14.16 27.47 -2.32
N ILE A 383 -13.71 27.23 -1.08
CA ILE A 383 -14.57 27.26 0.12
C ILE A 383 -14.42 28.59 0.86
N PRO A 384 -15.47 29.45 0.91
CA PRO A 384 -15.35 30.84 1.38
C PRO A 384 -14.88 31.05 2.83
N ARG A 385 -15.01 30.04 3.69
CA ARG A 385 -14.68 30.15 5.13
C ARG A 385 -13.53 29.26 5.56
N ALA A 386 -13.04 28.39 4.69
CA ALA A 386 -11.89 27.55 5.03
C ALA A 386 -10.65 28.43 5.22
N HIS A 387 -9.66 27.96 5.98
CA HIS A 387 -8.40 28.71 6.07
C HIS A 387 -7.63 28.63 4.75
N GLY A 388 -7.71 27.48 4.07
CA GLY A 388 -7.37 27.33 2.66
C GLY A 388 -8.16 26.18 2.06
N SER A 389 -8.36 26.22 0.75
CA SER A 389 -9.05 25.17 0.01
C SER A 389 -8.58 25.09 -1.43
N SER A 390 -8.73 23.91 -2.03
CA SER A 390 -8.38 23.66 -3.43
C SER A 390 -9.30 22.62 -4.07
N LEU A 391 -9.43 22.70 -5.39
CA LEU A 391 -10.00 21.64 -6.22
C LEU A 391 -8.90 21.15 -7.17
N PHE A 392 -8.62 19.86 -7.12
CA PHE A 392 -7.72 19.21 -8.06
C PHE A 392 -8.50 18.18 -8.87
N GLU A 393 -8.51 18.38 -10.18
CA GLU A 393 -9.13 17.50 -11.17
C GLU A 393 -8.07 16.87 -12.06
N ARG A 394 -8.23 15.56 -12.31
CA ARG A 394 -7.44 14.81 -13.29
C ARG A 394 -8.36 13.82 -14.00
N GLY A 395 -8.85 14.23 -15.16
CA GLY A 395 -10.01 13.61 -15.80
C GLY A 395 -11.21 13.59 -14.85
N GLU A 396 -11.86 12.44 -14.69
CA GLU A 396 -13.01 12.28 -13.78
C GLU A 396 -12.64 12.15 -12.29
N THR A 397 -11.35 12.13 -11.93
CA THR A 397 -10.93 12.16 -10.52
C THR A 397 -10.93 13.61 -10.04
N GLN A 398 -11.78 13.92 -9.07
CA GLN A 398 -11.95 15.26 -8.50
C GLN A 398 -11.79 15.21 -6.98
N ILE A 399 -10.80 15.93 -6.45
CA ILE A 399 -10.50 16.00 -5.02
C ILE A 399 -10.61 17.43 -4.53
N LEU A 400 -11.45 17.64 -3.52
CA LEU A 400 -11.57 18.89 -2.78
C LEU A 400 -10.67 18.82 -1.54
N GLY A 401 -9.62 19.62 -1.53
CA GLY A 401 -8.72 19.79 -0.39
C GLY A 401 -9.19 20.94 0.50
N VAL A 402 -9.15 20.74 1.82
CA VAL A 402 -9.50 21.76 2.81
C VAL A 402 -8.51 21.75 3.96
N THR A 403 -7.87 22.90 4.20
CA THR A 403 -6.92 23.09 5.31
C THR A 403 -7.56 23.88 6.43
N THR A 404 -7.36 23.40 7.66
CA THR A 404 -7.70 24.10 8.90
C THR A 404 -6.45 24.22 9.77
N LEU A 405 -6.25 25.39 10.35
CA LEU A 405 -5.12 25.73 11.21
C LEU A 405 -5.63 26.06 12.61
N ASP A 406 -5.00 25.50 13.64
CA ASP A 406 -5.34 25.81 15.02
C ASP A 406 -4.08 25.85 15.90
N MET A 407 -4.24 26.27 17.15
CA MET A 407 -3.21 26.26 18.18
C MET A 407 -2.70 24.83 18.41
N LEU A 408 -1.43 24.69 18.79
CA LEU A 408 -0.76 23.39 19.04
C LEU A 408 -1.46 22.51 20.10
N LYS A 409 -2.30 23.07 20.97
CA LYS A 409 -3.12 22.27 21.89
C LYS A 409 -4.14 21.36 21.18
N MET A 410 -4.43 21.63 19.91
CA MET A 410 -5.36 20.86 19.08
C MET A 410 -4.68 19.74 18.30
N GLU A 411 -3.37 19.54 18.47
CA GLU A 411 -2.66 18.37 17.98
C GLU A 411 -3.34 17.09 18.48
N GLN A 412 -3.46 16.10 17.60
CA GLN A 412 -4.10 14.84 17.96
C GLN A 412 -3.21 14.09 18.93
N GLN A 413 -3.73 13.76 20.12
CA GLN A 413 -3.06 12.85 21.04
C GLN A 413 -3.22 11.40 20.57
N ILE A 414 -2.14 10.63 20.62
CA ILE A 414 -2.08 9.23 20.21
C ILE A 414 -1.92 8.35 21.45
N ASP A 415 -2.80 7.36 21.57
CA ASP A 415 -2.75 6.30 22.58
C ASP A 415 -2.71 4.96 21.82
N SER A 416 -1.53 4.60 21.31
CA SER A 416 -1.24 3.33 20.64
C SER A 416 0.09 2.74 21.13
N LEU A 417 0.50 1.60 20.58
CA LEU A 417 1.83 1.04 20.83
C LEU A 417 2.98 1.81 20.15
N SER A 418 2.67 2.78 19.29
CA SER A 418 3.68 3.69 18.74
C SER A 418 4.29 4.56 19.83
N PRO A 419 5.59 4.93 19.75
CA PRO A 419 6.15 5.95 20.62
C PRO A 419 5.70 7.37 20.26
N GLU A 420 5.10 7.56 19.09
CA GLU A 420 4.44 8.82 18.74
C GLU A 420 3.27 9.07 19.68
N THR A 421 3.36 10.13 20.48
CA THR A 421 2.34 10.49 21.47
C THR A 421 1.39 11.59 20.98
N SER A 422 1.78 12.31 19.94
CA SER A 422 0.97 13.37 19.37
C SER A 422 1.23 13.55 17.88
N LYS A 423 0.30 14.20 17.18
CA LYS A 423 0.38 14.42 15.75
C LYS A 423 -0.03 15.83 15.39
N ARG A 424 0.91 16.57 14.80
CA ARG A 424 0.72 17.97 14.39
C ARG A 424 0.07 18.12 13.02
N TYR A 425 0.49 17.33 12.06
CA TYR A 425 -0.12 17.27 10.73
C TYR A 425 -1.03 16.06 10.64
N ILE A 426 -2.33 16.32 10.47
CA ILE A 426 -3.39 15.30 10.44
C ILE A 426 -4.04 15.35 9.07
N HIS A 427 -4.05 14.23 8.35
CA HIS A 427 -4.73 14.12 7.06
C HIS A 427 -5.92 13.15 7.15
N HIS A 428 -7.12 13.65 6.88
CA HIS A 428 -8.31 12.82 6.74
C HIS A 428 -8.71 12.72 5.28
N TYR A 429 -8.99 11.51 4.82
CA TYR A 429 -9.43 11.22 3.47
C TYR A 429 -10.82 10.58 3.53
N ASN A 430 -11.75 11.12 2.76
CA ASN A 430 -13.14 10.67 2.69
C ASN A 430 -13.49 10.22 1.27
N PHE A 431 -14.18 9.10 1.16
CA PHE A 431 -14.63 8.49 -0.10
C PHE A 431 -16.13 8.19 -0.06
N PRO A 432 -16.97 9.21 -0.24
CA PRO A 432 -18.42 9.06 -0.18
C PRO A 432 -18.93 8.20 -1.36
N PRO A 433 -20.05 7.47 -1.21
CA PRO A 433 -20.59 6.60 -2.26
C PRO A 433 -20.89 7.32 -3.59
N TYR A 434 -21.30 8.60 -3.53
CA TYR A 434 -21.56 9.39 -4.73
C TYR A 434 -20.30 9.62 -5.58
N SER A 435 -19.10 9.44 -5.03
CA SER A 435 -17.81 9.56 -5.74
C SER A 435 -17.71 8.61 -6.95
N THR A 436 -18.41 7.47 -6.88
CA THR A 436 -18.51 6.48 -7.95
C THR A 436 -19.94 6.34 -8.48
N GLY A 437 -20.85 7.26 -8.13
CA GLY A 437 -22.25 7.21 -8.54
C GLY A 437 -23.06 6.10 -7.85
N GLU A 438 -22.58 5.56 -6.72
CA GLU A 438 -23.21 4.45 -6.01
C GLU A 438 -23.94 4.89 -4.72
N THR A 439 -24.81 4.03 -4.20
CA THR A 439 -25.35 4.16 -2.83
C THR A 439 -24.54 3.31 -1.86
N GLY A 440 -24.31 3.80 -0.64
CA GLY A 440 -23.58 3.02 0.37
C GLY A 440 -23.64 3.64 1.76
N ARG A 441 -23.01 2.96 2.72
CA ARG A 441 -22.91 3.47 4.09
C ARG A 441 -22.04 4.73 4.14
N VAL A 442 -22.55 5.77 4.79
CA VAL A 442 -21.79 6.98 5.18
C VAL A 442 -21.64 6.99 6.69
N GLY A 443 -20.40 7.12 7.19
CA GLY A 443 -20.11 7.05 8.62
C GLY A 443 -18.63 6.83 8.89
N SER A 444 -18.30 5.82 9.72
CA SER A 444 -16.90 5.49 10.04
C SER A 444 -16.07 5.17 8.79
N PRO A 445 -14.82 5.66 8.69
CA PRO A 445 -13.98 5.42 7.54
C PRO A 445 -13.61 3.95 7.40
N LYS A 446 -13.60 3.46 6.17
CA LYS A 446 -13.14 2.12 5.79
C LYS A 446 -11.62 2.05 5.91
N ARG A 447 -11.08 0.82 5.99
CA ARG A 447 -9.62 0.58 5.95
C ARG A 447 -8.95 1.18 4.71
N ARG A 448 -9.66 1.19 3.56
CA ARG A 448 -9.16 1.81 2.33
C ARG A 448 -8.96 3.32 2.48
N GLU A 449 -9.94 4.01 3.07
CA GLU A 449 -9.88 5.44 3.33
C GLU A 449 -8.74 5.79 4.28
N ILE A 450 -8.58 5.03 5.37
CA ILE A 450 -7.47 5.20 6.32
C ILE A 450 -6.11 5.04 5.64
N GLY A 451 -5.93 4.00 4.81
CA GLY A 451 -4.64 3.82 4.13
C GLY A 451 -4.39 4.80 2.98
N HIS A 452 -5.42 5.28 2.28
CA HIS A 452 -5.25 6.36 1.29
C HIS A 452 -4.88 7.68 1.98
N GLY A 453 -5.54 8.00 3.10
CA GLY A 453 -5.21 9.16 3.93
C GLY A 453 -3.79 9.09 4.46
N ALA A 454 -3.38 7.95 5.02
CA ALA A 454 -2.02 7.75 5.51
C ALA A 454 -0.95 7.86 4.41
N LEU A 455 -1.20 7.34 3.21
CA LEU A 455 -0.27 7.48 2.08
C LEU A 455 -0.11 8.97 1.68
N ALA A 456 -1.21 9.71 1.56
CA ALA A 456 -1.17 11.13 1.22
C ALA A 456 -0.53 11.98 2.33
N GLU A 457 -0.75 11.60 3.59
CA GLU A 457 -0.12 12.24 4.74
C GLU A 457 1.40 12.03 4.75
N ARG A 458 1.84 10.78 4.62
CA ARG A 458 3.28 10.44 4.56
C ARG A 458 3.98 11.10 3.38
N ALA A 459 3.28 11.28 2.25
CA ALA A 459 3.82 11.99 1.10
C ALA A 459 4.11 13.48 1.37
N LEU A 460 3.38 14.10 2.29
CA LEU A 460 3.52 15.54 2.59
C LEU A 460 4.34 15.82 3.85
N LEU A 461 4.40 14.87 4.79
CA LEU A 461 5.17 15.01 6.03
C LEU A 461 6.61 15.53 5.84
N PRO A 462 7.39 15.06 4.83
CA PRO A 462 8.76 15.54 4.60
C PRO A 462 8.88 17.00 4.18
N VAL A 463 7.78 17.65 3.81
CA VAL A 463 7.76 19.07 3.40
C VAL A 463 6.98 19.97 4.34
N ILE A 464 6.31 19.40 5.36
CA ILE A 464 5.67 20.20 6.41
C ILE A 464 6.75 21.02 7.12
N PRO A 465 6.53 22.33 7.38
CA PRO A 465 7.47 23.16 8.11
C PRO A 465 7.62 22.70 9.56
N SER A 466 8.77 23.01 10.17
CA SER A 466 9.03 22.70 11.57
C SER A 466 7.98 23.33 12.50
N ARG A 467 7.92 22.85 13.74
CA ARG A 467 7.01 23.38 14.76
C ARG A 467 7.40 24.80 15.16
N GLU A 468 8.69 25.12 15.12
CA GLU A 468 9.26 26.44 15.42
C GLU A 468 8.93 27.46 14.32
N ASP A 469 9.03 27.05 13.06
CA ASP A 469 8.79 27.93 11.91
C ASP A 469 7.31 28.19 11.66
N PHE A 470 6.45 27.21 11.99
CA PHE A 470 5.01 27.32 11.78
C PHE A 470 4.23 26.69 12.95
N PRO A 471 4.02 27.40 14.07
CA PRO A 471 3.54 26.83 15.33
C PRO A 471 2.02 26.56 15.37
N TYR A 472 1.50 25.87 14.36
CA TYR A 472 0.09 25.50 14.24
C TYR A 472 -0.08 23.99 14.15
N ALA A 473 -1.18 23.48 14.71
CA ALA A 473 -1.74 22.19 14.33
C ALA A 473 -2.38 22.33 12.94
N ILE A 474 -2.08 21.40 12.03
CA ILE A 474 -2.54 21.44 10.64
C ILE A 474 -3.46 20.25 10.43
N ARG A 475 -4.74 20.52 10.15
CA ARG A 475 -5.69 19.49 9.72
C ARG A 475 -6.00 19.68 8.25
N GLN A 476 -5.60 18.69 7.44
CA GLN A 476 -5.97 18.57 6.05
C GLN A 476 -7.12 17.57 5.90
N VAL A 477 -8.12 17.92 5.09
CA VAL A 477 -9.20 17.03 4.68
C VAL A 477 -9.22 16.96 3.17
N SER A 478 -9.32 15.75 2.63
CA SER A 478 -9.50 15.50 1.21
C SER A 478 -10.81 14.75 0.97
N GLU A 479 -11.75 15.42 0.32
CA GLU A 479 -13.03 14.88 -0.09
C GLU A 479 -12.90 14.39 -1.53
N ALA A 480 -12.97 13.07 -1.75
CA ALA A 480 -12.98 12.50 -3.09
C ALA A 480 -14.37 12.65 -3.73
N LEU A 481 -14.61 13.77 -4.38
CA LEU A 481 -15.92 14.11 -4.96
C LEU A 481 -16.25 13.29 -6.19
N GLY A 482 -15.23 12.95 -7.00
CA GLY A 482 -15.34 12.07 -8.15
C GLY A 482 -14.12 11.15 -8.25
N SER A 483 -14.32 9.91 -8.68
CA SER A 483 -13.26 8.90 -8.69
C SER A 483 -13.27 8.04 -9.94
N ASN A 484 -12.22 8.16 -10.75
CA ASN A 484 -11.95 7.22 -11.84
C ASN A 484 -10.45 6.93 -12.05
N GLY A 485 -9.62 7.16 -11.04
CA GLY A 485 -8.19 6.84 -11.09
C GLY A 485 -7.40 7.58 -10.04
N SER A 486 -6.88 6.83 -9.06
CA SER A 486 -6.00 7.27 -7.98
C SER A 486 -6.37 8.60 -7.29
N THR A 487 -7.46 8.56 -6.55
CA THR A 487 -7.88 9.65 -5.65
C THR A 487 -6.86 9.96 -4.55
N SER A 488 -6.04 8.99 -4.13
CA SER A 488 -4.98 9.22 -3.14
C SER A 488 -3.88 10.13 -3.68
N MET A 489 -3.50 9.99 -4.95
CA MET A 489 -2.51 10.87 -5.58
C MET A 489 -3.08 12.25 -5.92
N GLY A 490 -4.37 12.31 -6.29
CA GLY A 490 -5.09 13.59 -6.35
C GLY A 490 -5.14 14.29 -4.99
N SER A 491 -5.29 13.53 -3.90
CA SER A 491 -5.28 14.05 -2.53
C SER A 491 -3.95 14.71 -2.14
N VAL A 492 -2.81 14.16 -2.60
CA VAL A 492 -1.50 14.79 -2.41
C VAL A 492 -1.46 16.16 -3.08
N CYS A 493 -1.90 16.24 -4.34
CA CYS A 493 -1.89 17.48 -5.12
C CYS A 493 -2.83 18.53 -4.51
N ALA A 494 -4.08 18.13 -4.21
CA ALA A 494 -5.06 18.99 -3.55
C ALA A 494 -4.56 19.50 -2.20
N ALA A 495 -3.95 18.64 -1.38
CA ALA A 495 -3.42 19.03 -0.08
C ALA A 495 -2.25 20.02 -0.19
N THR A 496 -1.33 19.86 -1.15
CA THR A 496 -0.28 20.86 -1.42
C THR A 496 -0.89 22.22 -1.73
N LEU A 497 -1.82 22.28 -2.69
CA LEU A 497 -2.49 23.52 -3.12
C LEU A 497 -3.28 24.17 -1.97
N SER A 498 -4.05 23.37 -1.24
CA SER A 498 -4.88 23.84 -0.11
C SER A 498 -4.02 24.40 1.02
N MET A 499 -2.86 23.80 1.29
CA MET A 499 -1.94 24.28 2.31
C MET A 499 -1.22 25.56 1.88
N TYR A 500 -0.82 25.70 0.62
CA TYR A 500 -0.33 26.98 0.10
C TYR A 500 -1.39 28.07 0.19
N ASN A 501 -2.63 27.79 -0.19
CA ASN A 501 -3.72 28.76 -0.07
C ASN A 501 -4.02 29.12 1.41
N ALA A 502 -3.77 28.22 2.35
CA ALA A 502 -3.89 28.50 3.78
C ALA A 502 -2.71 29.31 4.37
N GLY A 503 -1.69 29.62 3.57
CA GLY A 503 -0.46 30.27 4.01
C GLY A 503 0.50 29.37 4.78
N VAL A 504 0.41 28.04 4.62
CA VAL A 504 1.38 27.10 5.20
C VAL A 504 2.66 27.13 4.37
N PRO A 505 3.82 27.46 4.96
CA PRO A 505 5.08 27.52 4.24
C PRO A 505 5.69 26.13 4.04
N LEU A 506 5.10 25.31 3.15
CA LEU A 506 5.69 24.01 2.79
C LEU A 506 7.09 24.22 2.24
N ARG A 507 8.03 23.37 2.66
CA ARG A 507 9.45 23.43 2.27
C ARG A 507 9.67 23.16 0.77
N ALA A 508 8.73 22.45 0.13
CA ALA A 508 8.64 22.25 -1.32
C ALA A 508 7.22 21.76 -1.69
N PRO A 509 6.75 22.01 -2.93
CA PRO A 509 5.49 21.44 -3.40
C PRO A 509 5.63 19.93 -3.67
N VAL A 510 4.57 19.17 -3.43
CA VAL A 510 4.51 17.72 -3.68
C VAL A 510 3.35 17.42 -4.62
N ALA A 511 3.61 16.60 -5.64
CA ALA A 511 2.58 16.04 -6.51
C ALA A 511 2.64 14.52 -6.51
N GLY A 512 1.53 13.88 -6.87
CA GLY A 512 1.38 12.44 -6.94
C GLY A 512 0.87 11.96 -8.28
N ILE A 513 1.36 10.80 -8.73
CA ILE A 513 0.90 10.11 -9.93
C ILE A 513 0.65 8.63 -9.63
N ALA A 514 -0.35 8.05 -10.29
CA ALA A 514 -0.54 6.60 -10.33
C ALA A 514 -0.19 6.06 -11.71
N MET A 515 0.50 4.94 -11.68
CA MET A 515 1.03 4.24 -12.82
C MET A 515 0.50 2.82 -12.79
N GLY A 516 0.40 2.21 -13.97
CA GLY A 516 0.12 0.79 -14.10
C GLY A 516 1.16 0.11 -14.97
N LEU A 517 1.21 -1.21 -14.88
CA LEU A 517 1.99 -2.05 -15.77
C LEU A 517 1.08 -3.16 -16.29
N VAL A 518 1.11 -3.35 -17.61
CA VAL A 518 0.53 -4.51 -18.28
C VAL A 518 1.67 -5.35 -18.81
N SER A 519 1.61 -6.66 -18.56
CA SER A 519 2.56 -7.61 -19.10
C SER A 519 1.89 -8.88 -19.58
N ASP A 520 2.28 -9.37 -20.74
CA ASP A 520 1.82 -10.65 -21.29
C ASP A 520 2.81 -11.19 -22.31
N GLU A 521 2.65 -12.45 -22.70
CA GLU A 521 3.41 -13.03 -23.81
C GLU A 521 2.79 -12.61 -25.15
N VAL A 522 3.60 -11.96 -25.99
CA VAL A 522 3.24 -11.55 -27.35
C VAL A 522 4.28 -12.12 -28.29
N ASP A 523 3.85 -12.94 -29.26
CA ASP A 523 4.74 -13.62 -30.22
C ASP A 523 5.85 -14.47 -29.57
N GLY A 524 5.58 -15.01 -28.37
CA GLY A 524 6.52 -15.85 -27.62
C GLY A 524 7.54 -15.08 -26.76
N GLU A 525 7.41 -13.75 -26.66
CA GLU A 525 8.23 -12.91 -25.78
C GLU A 525 7.35 -12.16 -24.77
N THR A 526 7.79 -12.11 -23.50
CA THR A 526 7.09 -11.32 -22.49
C THR A 526 7.29 -9.83 -22.76
N LYS A 527 6.21 -9.12 -23.10
CA LYS A 527 6.19 -7.66 -23.25
C LYS A 527 5.70 -6.99 -21.98
N TYR A 528 6.19 -5.79 -21.71
CA TYR A 528 5.79 -4.94 -20.59
C TYR A 528 5.49 -3.55 -21.13
N VAL A 529 4.37 -2.97 -20.70
CA VAL A 529 3.97 -1.60 -21.04
C VAL A 529 3.58 -0.86 -19.77
N ALA A 530 4.30 0.22 -19.46
CA ALA A 530 3.98 1.12 -18.36
C ALA A 530 2.94 2.17 -18.82
N LEU A 531 1.95 2.42 -17.99
CA LEU A 531 0.84 3.33 -18.25
C LEU A 531 0.86 4.48 -17.26
N THR A 532 0.93 5.72 -17.76
CA THR A 532 0.82 6.94 -16.96
C THR A 532 -0.64 7.26 -16.65
N ASP A 533 -0.90 7.66 -15.41
CA ASP A 533 -2.20 8.15 -14.95
C ASP A 533 -3.33 7.16 -15.26
N ILE A 534 -3.23 5.98 -14.65
CA ILE A 534 -4.17 4.89 -14.92
C ILE A 534 -5.61 5.20 -14.49
N LEU A 535 -6.54 4.75 -15.32
CA LEU A 535 -7.97 4.69 -15.00
C LEU A 535 -8.27 3.55 -14.02
N GLY A 536 -9.43 3.61 -13.36
CA GLY A 536 -9.91 2.51 -12.51
C GLY A 536 -10.05 1.18 -13.26
N ALA A 537 -10.43 1.23 -14.55
CA ALA A 537 -10.47 0.04 -15.39
C ALA A 537 -9.05 -0.50 -15.71
N GLU A 538 -8.09 0.39 -15.97
CA GLU A 538 -6.69 -0.01 -16.25
C GLU A 538 -6.01 -0.61 -15.01
N ASP A 539 -6.35 -0.16 -13.80
CA ASP A 539 -5.96 -0.81 -12.54
C ASP A 539 -6.51 -2.25 -12.45
N ALA A 540 -7.80 -2.44 -12.72
CA ALA A 540 -8.42 -3.77 -12.73
C ALA A 540 -7.84 -4.72 -13.81
N PHE A 541 -7.44 -4.17 -14.95
CA PHE A 541 -6.88 -4.93 -16.08
C PHE A 541 -5.37 -5.14 -16.00
N GLY A 542 -4.67 -4.26 -15.30
CA GLY A 542 -3.24 -4.30 -15.09
C GLY A 542 -2.77 -5.46 -14.23
N ASP A 543 -1.46 -5.65 -14.24
CA ASP A 543 -0.75 -6.66 -13.45
C ASP A 543 -0.05 -6.05 -12.23
N MET A 544 0.24 -4.76 -12.31
CA MET A 544 0.80 -3.96 -11.23
C MET A 544 0.21 -2.55 -11.26
N ASP A 545 -0.07 -2.02 -10.08
CA ASP A 545 -0.33 -0.61 -9.85
C ASP A 545 0.71 -0.05 -8.89
N PHE A 546 1.28 1.11 -9.24
CA PHE A 546 2.18 1.80 -8.33
C PHE A 546 1.93 3.30 -8.34
N LYS A 547 2.16 3.93 -7.20
CA LYS A 547 1.82 5.31 -6.89
C LYS A 547 3.06 5.98 -6.39
N VAL A 548 3.46 7.08 -7.04
CA VAL A 548 4.65 7.83 -6.68
C VAL A 548 4.24 9.25 -6.34
N ALA A 549 4.63 9.72 -5.17
CA ALA A 549 4.52 11.12 -4.78
C ALA A 549 5.90 11.67 -4.44
N GLY A 550 6.10 12.95 -4.71
CA GLY A 550 7.40 13.57 -4.48
C GLY A 550 7.44 15.04 -4.87
N THR A 551 8.57 15.65 -4.54
CA THR A 551 8.94 16.97 -5.03
C THR A 551 9.55 16.85 -6.42
N SER A 552 10.04 17.97 -6.97
CA SER A 552 10.88 17.97 -8.17
C SER A 552 12.24 17.30 -7.94
N GLN A 553 12.68 17.17 -6.69
CA GLN A 553 14.03 16.70 -6.34
C GLN A 553 14.08 15.24 -5.89
N PHE A 554 13.04 14.75 -5.20
CA PHE A 554 13.06 13.42 -4.60
C PHE A 554 11.64 12.87 -4.37
N ILE A 555 11.56 11.55 -4.18
CA ILE A 555 10.34 10.82 -3.86
C ILE A 555 10.03 10.98 -2.38
N THR A 556 8.81 11.38 -2.05
CA THR A 556 8.33 11.47 -0.66
C THR A 556 7.51 10.25 -0.25
N ALA A 557 6.81 9.60 -1.19
CA ALA A 557 6.12 8.34 -0.93
C ALA A 557 6.05 7.46 -2.18
N LEU A 558 6.09 6.15 -1.97
CA LEU A 558 5.85 5.14 -3.00
C LEU A 558 4.95 4.04 -2.43
N GLN A 559 3.94 3.65 -3.20
CA GLN A 559 3.15 2.45 -2.93
C GLN A 559 3.14 1.59 -4.19
N LEU A 560 3.38 0.28 -4.10
CA LEU A 560 3.33 -0.64 -5.22
C LEU A 560 2.60 -1.91 -4.81
N ASP A 561 1.73 -2.41 -5.67
CA ASP A 561 1.09 -3.71 -5.57
C ASP A 561 1.21 -4.44 -6.91
N THR A 562 1.64 -5.69 -6.89
CA THR A 562 1.76 -6.50 -8.11
C THR A 562 1.34 -7.93 -7.89
N LYS A 563 0.78 -8.52 -8.95
CA LYS A 563 0.40 -9.93 -9.02
C LYS A 563 1.41 -10.75 -9.82
N LEU A 564 2.45 -10.11 -10.37
CA LEU A 564 3.46 -10.74 -11.22
C LEU A 564 4.45 -11.56 -10.40
N ASP A 565 4.96 -12.62 -11.03
CA ASP A 565 6.03 -13.47 -10.49
C ASP A 565 7.42 -12.83 -10.63
N GLY A 566 7.47 -11.52 -10.43
CA GLY A 566 8.63 -10.69 -10.62
C GLY A 566 8.55 -9.83 -11.88
N ILE A 567 9.29 -8.73 -11.83
CA ILE A 567 9.47 -7.78 -12.93
C ILE A 567 10.97 -7.56 -13.14
N PRO A 568 11.43 -7.43 -14.39
CA PRO A 568 12.82 -7.03 -14.63
C PRO A 568 13.10 -5.66 -14.00
N SER A 569 14.23 -5.50 -13.31
CA SER A 569 14.59 -4.25 -12.63
C SER A 569 14.66 -3.05 -13.59
N GLN A 570 15.01 -3.28 -14.85
CA GLN A 570 14.98 -2.25 -15.89
C GLN A 570 13.56 -1.74 -16.15
N VAL A 571 12.57 -2.64 -16.26
CA VAL A 571 11.17 -2.27 -16.49
C VAL A 571 10.65 -1.40 -15.35
N LEU A 572 11.01 -1.72 -14.10
CA LEU A 572 10.66 -0.89 -12.96
C LEU A 572 11.31 0.49 -13.02
N THR A 573 12.60 0.54 -13.35
CA THR A 573 13.35 1.79 -13.46
C THR A 573 12.76 2.69 -14.53
N ASP A 574 12.46 2.15 -15.71
CA ASP A 574 11.83 2.88 -16.81
C ASP A 574 10.44 3.40 -16.39
N ALA A 575 9.66 2.58 -15.69
CA ALA A 575 8.34 2.97 -15.19
C ALA A 575 8.40 4.07 -14.12
N LEU A 576 9.43 4.06 -13.26
CA LEU A 576 9.67 5.12 -12.27
C LEU A 576 10.11 6.44 -12.92
N GLU A 577 10.95 6.39 -13.97
CA GLU A 577 11.34 7.60 -14.70
C GLU A 577 10.14 8.21 -15.44
N GLN A 578 9.31 7.39 -16.09
CA GLN A 578 8.04 7.84 -16.69
C GLN A 578 7.11 8.48 -15.64
N ALA A 579 7.07 7.94 -14.42
CA ALA A 579 6.30 8.52 -13.31
C ALA A 579 6.83 9.89 -12.88
N LYS A 580 8.15 10.09 -12.90
CA LYS A 580 8.81 11.35 -12.57
C LYS A 580 8.51 12.44 -13.60
N GLU A 581 8.52 12.10 -14.89
CA GLU A 581 8.11 13.02 -15.95
C GLU A 581 6.67 13.50 -15.72
N ALA A 582 5.75 12.58 -15.45
CA ALA A 582 4.36 12.91 -15.18
C ALA A 582 4.18 13.75 -13.90
N ARG A 583 4.92 13.42 -12.83
CA ARG A 583 4.95 14.21 -11.59
C ARG A 583 5.42 15.64 -11.83
N THR A 584 6.42 15.81 -12.70
CA THR A 584 6.98 17.13 -13.03
C THR A 584 5.97 17.99 -13.78
N GLU A 585 5.23 17.42 -14.74
CA GLU A 585 4.18 18.16 -15.46
C GLU A 585 3.02 18.58 -14.55
N ILE A 586 2.62 17.71 -13.61
CA ILE A 586 1.60 18.04 -12.61
C ILE A 586 2.07 19.18 -11.69
N LEU A 587 3.32 19.12 -11.19
CA LEU A 587 3.89 20.20 -10.38
C LEU A 587 3.89 21.54 -11.12
N LYS A 588 4.23 21.53 -12.41
CA LYS A 588 4.20 22.73 -13.24
C LYS A 588 2.79 23.29 -13.37
N THR A 589 1.80 22.43 -13.66
CA THR A 589 0.39 22.84 -13.77
C THR A 589 -0.13 23.43 -12.44
N MET A 590 0.23 22.83 -11.30
CA MET A 590 -0.12 23.36 -9.99
C MET A 590 0.48 24.76 -9.76
N ALA A 591 1.74 24.96 -10.14
CA ALA A 591 2.45 26.23 -9.98
C ALA A 591 1.90 27.36 -10.86
N GLU A 592 1.16 27.06 -11.93
CA GLU A 592 0.46 28.08 -12.73
C GLU A 592 -0.69 28.75 -11.97
N VAL A 593 -1.24 28.08 -10.95
CA VAL A 593 -2.33 28.58 -10.10
C VAL A 593 -1.81 29.16 -8.79
N ILE A 594 -0.93 28.43 -8.09
CA ILE A 594 -0.31 28.88 -6.85
C ILE A 594 1.10 28.28 -6.71
N ASP A 595 2.12 29.13 -6.73
CA ASP A 595 3.54 28.72 -6.68
C ASP A 595 4.20 28.93 -5.31
N SER A 596 3.52 29.65 -4.42
CA SER A 596 3.99 30.05 -3.11
C SER A 596 2.82 30.18 -2.13
N PRO A 597 3.05 30.11 -0.82
CA PRO A 597 1.99 30.26 0.16
C PRO A 597 1.36 31.65 0.09
N ASP A 598 0.02 31.70 0.12
CA ASP A 598 -0.75 32.94 0.25
C ASP A 598 -0.56 33.57 1.65
N GLU A 599 -1.09 34.78 1.82
CA GLU A 599 -1.27 35.33 3.16
C GLU A 599 -2.24 34.46 3.97
N MET A 600 -1.89 34.14 5.22
CA MET A 600 -2.78 33.38 6.10
C MET A 600 -4.15 34.05 6.22
N SER A 601 -5.21 33.25 6.06
CA SER A 601 -6.60 33.68 6.18
C SER A 601 -6.85 34.52 7.44
N ALA A 602 -7.65 35.58 7.29
CA ALA A 602 -8.09 36.41 8.42
C ALA A 602 -8.93 35.64 9.45
N LEU A 603 -9.48 34.48 9.07
CA LEU A 603 -10.24 33.58 9.95
C LEU A 603 -9.33 32.62 10.73
N ALA A 604 -8.07 32.46 10.32
CA ALA A 604 -7.11 31.62 11.01
C ALA A 604 -6.64 32.29 12.32
N PRO A 605 -6.34 31.50 13.38
CA PRO A 605 -5.71 32.02 14.56
C PRO A 605 -4.35 32.65 14.21
N LYS A 606 -4.00 33.76 14.86
CA LYS A 606 -2.68 34.40 14.70
C LYS A 606 -1.83 34.17 15.94
N ILE A 607 -0.64 33.60 15.76
CA ILE A 607 0.36 33.44 16.81
C ILE A 607 1.42 34.52 16.62
N THR A 608 1.57 35.40 17.62
CA THR A 608 2.61 36.44 17.61
C THR A 608 3.79 35.97 18.46
N SER A 609 4.92 35.69 17.81
CA SER A 609 6.17 35.34 18.49
C SER A 609 6.91 36.60 18.91
N VAL A 610 7.14 36.76 20.22
CA VAL A 610 7.93 37.87 20.78
C VAL A 610 9.18 37.31 21.43
N LYS A 611 10.36 37.74 20.98
CA LYS A 611 11.63 37.36 21.59
C LYS A 611 11.90 38.24 22.81
N ILE A 612 11.97 37.63 23.99
CA ILE A 612 12.29 38.33 25.24
C ILE A 612 13.75 38.08 25.65
N PRO A 613 14.41 39.04 26.32
CA PRO A 613 15.73 38.81 26.91
C PRO A 613 15.67 37.67 27.94
N VAL A 614 16.69 36.81 27.95
CA VAL A 614 16.77 35.65 28.87
C VAL A 614 16.64 36.09 30.34
N SER A 615 17.19 37.25 30.70
CA SER A 615 17.10 37.82 32.03
C SER A 615 15.67 38.18 32.48
N LYS A 616 14.71 38.27 31.55
CA LYS A 616 13.30 38.61 31.80
C LYS A 616 12.36 37.40 31.76
N ILE A 617 12.89 36.19 31.56
CA ILE A 617 12.05 34.97 31.55
C ILE A 617 11.31 34.81 32.88
N GLY A 618 11.98 35.04 34.00
CA GLY A 618 11.37 34.96 35.33
C GLY A 618 10.19 35.91 35.53
N GLU A 619 10.26 37.14 34.99
CA GLU A 619 9.15 38.11 35.07
C GLU A 619 7.91 37.66 34.28
N LEU A 620 8.09 36.84 33.24
CA LEU A 620 6.99 36.39 32.38
C LEU A 620 6.31 35.12 32.89
N ILE A 621 7.08 34.14 33.36
CA ILE A 621 6.55 32.84 33.79
C ILE A 621 5.99 32.86 35.22
N GLY A 622 6.36 33.88 36.01
CA GLY A 622 5.98 34.00 37.43
C GLY A 622 7.05 33.43 38.35
#